data_AF-A0A832SYH7-F1
#
_entry.id   AF-A0A832SYH7-F1
#
_cell.length_a   1.000
_cell.length_b   1.000
_cell.length_c   1.000
_cell.angle_alpha   90.00
_cell.angle_beta   90.00
_cell.angle_gamma   90.00
#
_symmetry.space_group_name_H-M   'P 1'
#
loop_
_entity.id
_entity.type
_entity.pdbx_description
1 polymer ?
#
loop_
_entity_poly.entity_id
_entity_poly.type
_entity_poly.pdbx_seq_one_letter_code
_entity_poly.pdbx_strand_id
1 'polypeptide(L)'
;MKTGIGYKLFEMNQEGKLFPLFIGKTKETELNKWLHAEHLPCQGFSVRSGWHIGTIPSAPWLMSADGTYKSQRSKYWKRVWCEVEYNTNYDYTDDALKQKKKCFEHYPKNGYYLFREVGDRVWVITSDIKVNKILDENERKQILEAEGFNEAKEFEPYKLAMMKRMKKGA
;
A
#
# COMPACT_ATOMS: atom_id res chain seq x y z
N MET A 1 -12.39 20.26 1.79
CA MET A 1 -11.65 19.09 2.31
C MET A 1 -10.22 19.23 1.87
N LYS A 2 -9.26 19.20 2.81
CA LYS A 2 -7.84 19.16 2.47
C LYS A 2 -7.47 17.73 2.10
N THR A 3 -6.70 17.59 1.03
CA THR A 3 -6.25 16.28 0.55
C THR A 3 -4.73 16.23 0.44
N GLY A 4 -4.19 15.03 0.61
CA GLY A 4 -2.80 14.69 0.31
C GLY A 4 -2.76 13.65 -0.82
N ILE A 5 -1.60 13.54 -1.47
CA ILE A 5 -1.33 12.51 -2.49
C ILE A 5 -0.49 11.40 -1.87
N GLY A 6 -0.82 10.16 -2.20
CA GLY A 6 0.03 9.03 -1.92
C GLY A 6 -0.21 7.90 -2.93
N TYR A 7 0.42 6.76 -2.68
CA TYR A 7 0.42 5.65 -3.61
C TYR A 7 0.01 4.36 -2.95
N LYS A 8 -0.83 3.58 -3.64
CA LYS A 8 -1.30 2.31 -3.14
C LYS A 8 -1.27 1.25 -4.23
N LEU A 9 -0.73 0.09 -3.88
CA LEU A 9 -0.76 -1.10 -4.72
C LEU A 9 -2.16 -1.73 -4.65
N PHE A 10 -2.68 -2.15 -5.79
CA PHE A 10 -3.96 -2.86 -5.95
C PHE A 10 -3.78 -4.12 -6.80
N GLU A 11 -4.72 -5.06 -6.70
CA GLU A 11 -4.89 -6.16 -7.64
C GLU A 11 -5.90 -5.72 -8.70
N MET A 12 -5.59 -5.91 -9.98
CA MET A 12 -6.47 -5.54 -11.10
C MET A 12 -6.84 -6.76 -11.93
N ASN A 13 -8.14 -6.91 -12.20
CA ASN A 13 -8.64 -8.00 -13.04
C ASN A 13 -8.51 -7.67 -14.54
N GLN A 14 -8.95 -8.60 -15.40
CA GLN A 14 -8.93 -8.42 -16.86
C GLN A 14 -9.89 -7.33 -17.36
N GLU A 15 -10.92 -6.99 -16.58
CA GLU A 15 -11.89 -5.93 -16.89
C GLU A 15 -11.39 -4.54 -16.45
N GLY A 16 -10.22 -4.44 -15.81
CA GLY A 16 -9.68 -3.18 -15.29
C GLY A 16 -10.20 -2.77 -13.91
N LYS A 17 -10.98 -3.62 -13.23
CA LYS A 17 -11.48 -3.36 -11.88
C LYS A 17 -10.39 -3.58 -10.84
N LEU A 18 -10.34 -2.68 -9.85
CA LEU A 18 -9.33 -2.68 -8.79
C LEU A 18 -9.85 -3.33 -7.51
N PHE A 19 -8.97 -4.03 -6.81
CA PHE A 19 -9.28 -4.73 -5.56
C PHE A 19 -8.13 -4.59 -4.55
N PRO A 20 -8.41 -4.49 -3.24
CA PRO A 20 -7.37 -4.46 -2.21
C PRO A 20 -6.50 -5.73 -2.19
N LEU A 21 -5.22 -5.64 -1.83
CA LEU A 21 -4.31 -6.80 -1.82
C LEU A 21 -4.70 -7.85 -0.77
N PHE A 22 -5.01 -7.42 0.45
CA PHE A 22 -5.05 -8.30 1.63
C PHE A 22 -6.39 -8.33 2.35
N ILE A 23 -6.96 -7.17 2.69
CA ILE A 23 -8.19 -7.06 3.49
C ILE A 23 -9.27 -6.46 2.60
N GLY A 24 -10.48 -7.01 2.63
CA GLY A 24 -11.56 -6.60 1.73
C GLY A 24 -11.33 -7.02 0.28
N LYS A 25 -10.62 -8.14 0.05
CA LYS A 25 -10.17 -8.60 -1.27
C LYS A 25 -11.27 -8.69 -2.34
N THR A 26 -12.51 -8.96 -1.94
CA THR A 26 -13.64 -9.17 -2.85
C THR A 26 -14.38 -7.88 -3.20
N LYS A 27 -14.12 -6.78 -2.48
CA LYS A 27 -14.78 -5.50 -2.71
C LYS A 27 -14.03 -4.71 -3.78
N GLU A 28 -14.74 -4.34 -4.83
CA GLU A 28 -14.21 -3.46 -5.87
C GLU A 28 -13.87 -2.08 -5.29
N THR A 29 -12.75 -1.53 -5.72
CA THR A 29 -12.28 -0.18 -5.41
C THR A 29 -12.51 0.68 -6.64
N GLU A 30 -13.57 1.46 -6.64
CA GLU A 30 -13.96 2.27 -7.79
C GLU A 30 -13.01 3.47 -7.98
N LEU A 31 -12.71 3.78 -9.24
CA LEU A 31 -11.95 4.96 -9.63
C LEU A 31 -12.78 6.24 -9.42
N ASN A 32 -12.10 7.33 -9.05
CA ASN A 32 -12.65 8.68 -8.88
C ASN A 32 -13.78 8.82 -7.85
N LYS A 33 -13.98 7.82 -6.98
CA LYS A 33 -14.95 7.85 -5.89
C LYS A 33 -14.24 7.85 -4.54
N TRP A 34 -14.81 8.58 -3.58
CA TRP A 34 -14.38 8.53 -2.19
C TRP A 34 -14.84 7.25 -1.54
N LEU A 35 -13.89 6.47 -1.06
CA LEU A 35 -14.08 5.17 -0.45
C LEU A 35 -13.68 5.25 1.03
N HIS A 36 -14.65 5.02 1.90
CA HIS A 36 -14.41 4.96 3.33
C HIS A 36 -13.80 3.61 3.74
N ALA A 37 -12.90 3.64 4.70
CA ALA A 37 -12.26 2.45 5.25
C ALA A 37 -13.27 1.65 6.07
N GLU A 38 -13.19 0.34 5.95
CA GLU A 38 -13.97 -0.58 6.77
C GLU A 38 -13.07 -1.23 7.83
N HIS A 39 -13.62 -1.41 9.02
CA HIS A 39 -12.97 -2.22 10.05
C HIS A 39 -13.24 -3.70 9.78
N LEU A 40 -12.28 -4.37 9.15
CA LEU A 40 -12.36 -5.79 8.82
C LEU A 40 -11.21 -6.55 9.53
N PRO A 41 -11.40 -6.99 10.78
CA PRO A 41 -10.44 -7.85 11.45
C PRO A 41 -10.14 -9.09 10.60
N CYS A 42 -8.87 -9.32 10.29
CA CYS A 42 -8.44 -10.44 9.47
C CYS A 42 -7.39 -11.24 10.24
N GLN A 43 -7.63 -12.55 10.41
CA GLN A 43 -6.71 -13.44 11.09
C GLN A 43 -5.34 -13.42 10.39
N GLY A 44 -4.26 -13.26 11.19
CA GLY A 44 -2.89 -13.15 10.68
C GLY A 44 -2.42 -11.73 10.36
N PHE A 45 -3.31 -10.71 10.45
CA PHE A 45 -2.94 -9.30 10.30
C PHE A 45 -3.09 -8.56 11.63
N SER A 46 -2.13 -7.68 11.95
CA SER A 46 -2.31 -6.76 13.08
C SER A 46 -3.42 -5.76 12.77
N VAL A 47 -4.34 -5.59 13.71
CA VAL A 47 -5.46 -4.65 13.58
C VAL A 47 -4.92 -3.22 13.52
N ARG A 48 -5.03 -2.61 12.34
CA ARG A 48 -4.79 -1.18 12.07
C ARG A 48 -5.86 -0.72 11.11
N SER A 49 -6.85 -0.03 11.63
CA SER A 49 -8.01 0.35 10.84
C SER A 49 -7.69 1.56 9.96
N GLY A 50 -8.09 1.49 8.71
CA GLY A 50 -7.83 2.53 7.73
C GLY A 50 -7.16 2.01 6.47
N TRP A 51 -7.19 2.83 5.43
CA TRP A 51 -6.44 2.60 4.23
C TRP A 51 -4.95 2.86 4.47
N HIS A 52 -4.11 1.88 4.16
CA HIS A 52 -2.66 2.04 4.18
C HIS A 52 -2.16 2.51 2.81
N ILE A 53 -1.44 3.62 2.80
CA ILE A 53 -0.92 4.29 1.60
C ILE A 53 0.57 4.54 1.83
N GLY A 54 1.38 4.29 0.79
CA GLY A 54 2.80 4.64 0.80
C GLY A 54 3.01 6.07 0.29
N THR A 55 4.07 6.72 0.76
CA THR A 55 4.49 8.03 0.21
C THR A 55 5.14 7.90 -1.16
N ILE A 56 5.63 6.70 -1.51
CA ILE A 56 6.19 6.36 -2.82
C ILE A 56 5.51 5.09 -3.37
N PRO A 57 5.43 4.91 -4.70
CA PRO A 57 4.82 3.72 -5.31
C PRO A 57 5.81 2.54 -5.35
N SER A 58 6.38 2.18 -4.20
CA SER A 58 7.29 1.04 -4.07
C SER A 58 7.04 0.28 -2.76
N ALA A 59 7.12 -1.05 -2.87
CA ALA A 59 7.05 -2.00 -1.76
C ALA A 59 7.93 -3.21 -2.09
N PRO A 60 9.27 -3.11 -1.98
CA PRO A 60 10.20 -4.13 -2.46
C PRO A 60 9.95 -5.52 -1.87
N TRP A 61 9.45 -5.59 -0.64
CA TRP A 61 9.09 -6.84 0.03
C TRP A 61 7.88 -7.58 -0.57
N LEU A 62 7.11 -6.94 -1.45
CA LEU A 62 5.97 -7.54 -2.18
C LEU A 62 6.31 -7.93 -3.61
N MET A 63 7.52 -7.62 -4.08
CA MET A 63 7.99 -7.99 -5.42
C MET A 63 8.25 -9.49 -5.51
N SER A 64 8.07 -10.05 -6.71
CA SER A 64 8.46 -11.41 -7.04
C SER A 64 9.97 -11.51 -7.28
N ALA A 65 10.52 -12.71 -7.32
CA ALA A 65 11.97 -12.94 -7.49
C ALA A 65 12.59 -12.29 -8.75
N ASP A 66 11.77 -12.00 -9.77
CA ASP A 66 12.16 -11.30 -10.99
C ASP A 66 12.10 -9.76 -10.88
N GLY A 67 11.80 -9.23 -9.70
CA GLY A 67 11.70 -7.79 -9.47
C GLY A 67 10.41 -7.17 -10.01
N THR A 68 9.33 -7.94 -10.15
CA THR A 68 8.03 -7.41 -10.61
C THR A 68 6.92 -7.62 -9.58
N TYR A 69 5.88 -6.78 -9.63
CA TYR A 69 4.69 -6.96 -8.80
C TYR A 69 3.69 -7.91 -9.48
N LYS A 70 3.84 -9.22 -9.22
CA LYS A 70 2.90 -10.23 -9.73
C LYS A 70 1.68 -10.35 -8.85
N SER A 71 0.52 -10.52 -9.49
CA SER A 71 -0.70 -10.94 -8.82
C SER A 71 -0.51 -12.30 -8.15
N GLN A 72 -1.07 -12.44 -6.95
CA GLN A 72 -1.16 -13.72 -6.26
C GLN A 72 -2.53 -14.38 -6.39
N ARG A 73 -3.48 -13.74 -7.09
CA ARG A 73 -4.86 -14.23 -7.22
C ARG A 73 -5.07 -15.10 -8.44
N SER A 74 -4.49 -14.71 -9.56
CA SER A 74 -4.65 -15.37 -10.85
C SER A 74 -3.57 -14.88 -11.82
N LYS A 75 -3.15 -15.75 -12.74
CA LYS A 75 -2.20 -15.42 -13.81
C LYS A 75 -2.70 -14.36 -14.79
N TYR A 76 -4.01 -14.12 -14.82
CA TYR A 76 -4.64 -13.12 -15.69
C TYR A 76 -4.85 -11.76 -15.01
N TRP A 77 -4.50 -11.68 -13.73
CA TRP A 77 -4.57 -10.46 -12.95
C TRP A 77 -3.17 -9.87 -12.84
N LYS A 78 -3.09 -8.56 -12.59
CA LYS A 78 -1.82 -7.87 -12.36
C LYS A 78 -1.92 -6.98 -11.13
N ARG A 79 -0.79 -6.74 -10.46
CA ARG A 79 -0.72 -5.70 -9.44
C ARG A 79 -0.37 -4.38 -10.11
N VAL A 80 -1.08 -3.33 -9.73
CA VAL A 80 -0.90 -2.00 -10.28
C VAL A 80 -0.79 -0.98 -9.15
N TRP A 81 0.15 -0.05 -9.28
CA TRP A 81 0.21 1.10 -8.40
C TRP A 81 -0.82 2.13 -8.86
N CYS A 82 -1.52 2.72 -7.90
CA CYS A 82 -2.42 3.82 -8.16
C CYS A 82 -2.03 5.01 -7.32
N GLU A 83 -2.15 6.20 -7.92
CA GLU A 83 -2.14 7.45 -7.19
C GLU A 83 -3.50 7.64 -6.53
N VAL A 84 -3.47 7.97 -5.24
CA VAL A 84 -4.65 8.15 -4.41
C VAL A 84 -4.59 9.49 -3.70
N GLU A 85 -5.75 10.13 -3.63
CA GLU A 85 -6.01 11.23 -2.70
C GLU A 85 -6.47 10.66 -1.36
N TYR A 86 -6.02 11.28 -0.27
CA TYR A 86 -6.50 10.97 1.08
C TYR A 86 -6.78 12.23 1.88
N ASN A 87 -7.58 12.10 2.93
CA ASN A 87 -8.01 13.22 3.75
C ASN A 87 -6.91 13.70 4.71
N THR A 88 -6.61 15.00 4.68
CA THR A 88 -5.58 15.65 5.50
C THR A 88 -6.13 16.75 6.41
N ASN A 89 -7.44 16.75 6.70
CA ASN A 89 -8.01 17.77 7.59
C ASN A 89 -7.44 17.68 9.01
N TYR A 90 -7.16 16.47 9.50
CA TYR A 90 -6.63 16.21 10.83
C TYR A 90 -5.43 15.27 10.77
N ASP A 91 -4.32 15.68 11.38
CA ASP A 91 -3.14 14.84 11.59
C ASP A 91 -3.16 14.30 13.02
N TYR A 92 -3.31 12.98 13.15
CA TYR A 92 -3.35 12.27 14.42
C TYR A 92 -2.04 11.52 14.74
N THR A 93 -0.94 11.86 14.06
CA THR A 93 0.34 11.15 14.22
C THR A 93 0.83 11.15 15.67
N ASP A 94 0.79 12.29 16.35
CA ASP A 94 1.22 12.38 17.75
C ASP A 94 0.30 11.58 18.68
N ASP A 95 -1.01 11.57 18.41
CA ASP A 95 -1.97 10.81 19.20
C ASP A 95 -1.83 9.30 18.98
N ALA A 96 -1.49 8.88 17.76
CA ALA A 96 -1.17 7.51 17.44
C ALA A 96 0.10 7.06 18.18
N LEU A 97 1.13 7.90 18.26
CA LEU A 97 2.39 7.61 18.96
C LEU A 97 2.22 7.42 20.46
N LYS A 98 1.23 8.09 21.08
CA LYS A 98 0.88 7.91 22.50
C LYS A 98 0.24 6.54 22.78
N GLN A 99 -0.30 5.87 21.76
CA GLN A 99 -0.89 4.54 21.93
C GLN A 99 0.18 3.48 22.20
N LYS A 100 -0.16 2.46 22.99
CA LYS A 100 0.74 1.34 23.30
C LYS A 100 1.34 0.67 22.06
N LYS A 101 0.55 0.52 21.00
CA LYS A 101 0.97 -0.09 19.71
C LYS A 101 1.45 0.95 18.69
N LYS A 102 1.51 2.23 19.06
CA LYS A 102 1.80 3.36 18.17
C LYS A 102 0.87 3.45 16.94
N CYS A 103 -0.37 2.97 17.10
CA CYS A 103 -1.39 2.95 16.06
C CYS A 103 -2.78 2.87 16.71
N PHE A 104 -3.82 3.26 15.94
CA PHE A 104 -5.21 3.13 16.36
C PHE A 104 -5.84 1.81 15.91
N GLU A 105 -6.74 1.29 16.73
CA GLU A 105 -7.62 0.17 16.35
C GLU A 105 -8.87 0.65 15.58
N HIS A 106 -9.15 1.96 15.58
CA HIS A 106 -10.17 2.61 14.76
C HIS A 106 -9.53 3.47 13.67
N TYR A 107 -10.27 3.75 12.59
CA TYR A 107 -9.76 4.61 11.52
C TYR A 107 -9.72 6.09 11.98
N PRO A 108 -8.72 6.87 11.54
CA PRO A 108 -8.61 8.29 11.90
C PRO A 108 -9.70 9.10 11.19
N LYS A 109 -10.75 9.50 11.91
CA LYS A 109 -11.92 10.15 11.32
C LYS A 109 -11.55 11.43 10.58
N ASN A 110 -11.84 11.49 9.28
CA ASN A 110 -11.60 12.65 8.42
C ASN A 110 -10.12 13.10 8.44
N GLY A 111 -9.18 12.18 8.60
CA GLY A 111 -7.78 12.52 8.76
C GLY A 111 -6.87 11.33 8.54
N TYR A 112 -5.64 11.47 8.97
CA TYR A 112 -4.61 10.44 8.83
C TYR A 112 -3.69 10.41 10.05
N TYR A 113 -2.86 9.37 10.11
CA TYR A 113 -1.65 9.36 10.93
C TYR A 113 -0.52 8.62 10.20
N LEU A 114 0.72 8.97 10.53
CA LEU A 114 1.88 8.26 10.04
C LEU A 114 2.18 7.05 10.93
N PHE A 115 2.24 5.88 10.31
CA PHE A 115 2.63 4.63 10.95
C PHE A 115 3.99 4.18 10.42
N ARG A 116 4.99 4.19 11.31
CA ARG A 116 6.32 3.66 11.01
C ARG A 116 6.36 2.18 11.37
N GLU A 117 6.43 1.33 10.35
CA GLU A 117 6.74 -0.09 10.51
C GLU A 117 8.26 -0.26 10.76
N VAL A 118 8.73 -1.49 10.93
CA VAL A 118 10.16 -1.77 11.11
C VAL A 118 10.96 -1.23 9.92
N GLY A 119 12.02 -0.46 10.21
CA GLY A 119 12.90 0.18 9.23
C GLY A 119 12.36 1.52 8.72
N ASP A 120 12.60 1.82 7.44
CA ASP A 120 12.21 3.08 6.80
C ASP A 120 10.82 3.03 6.14
N ARG A 121 10.01 2.03 6.48
CA ARG A 121 8.67 1.85 5.95
C ARG A 121 7.69 2.74 6.69
N VAL A 122 7.33 3.86 6.07
CA VAL A 122 6.30 4.77 6.58
C VAL A 122 5.03 4.60 5.77
N TRP A 123 3.94 4.35 6.49
CA TRP A 123 2.59 4.26 5.94
C TRP A 123 1.78 5.48 6.39
N VAL A 124 1.04 6.06 5.47
CA VAL A 124 -0.08 6.94 5.79
C VAL A 124 -1.30 6.05 6.03
N ILE A 125 -1.87 6.10 7.23
CA ILE A 125 -3.13 5.41 7.55
C ILE A 125 -4.24 6.46 7.60
N THR A 126 -5.26 6.32 6.75
CA THR A 126 -6.36 7.30 6.59
C THR A 126 -7.74 6.64 6.66
N SER A 127 -8.78 7.39 6.99
CA SER A 127 -10.16 6.90 6.90
C SER A 127 -10.68 6.81 5.47
N ASP A 128 -10.25 7.68 4.58
CA ASP A 128 -10.84 7.83 3.25
C ASP A 128 -9.76 7.92 2.19
N ILE A 129 -10.02 7.27 1.05
CA ILE A 129 -9.22 7.44 -0.17
C ILE A 129 -10.10 7.70 -1.38
N LYS A 130 -9.53 8.36 -2.38
CA LYS A 130 -10.06 8.41 -3.73
C LYS A 130 -8.96 7.98 -4.69
N VAL A 131 -9.22 6.97 -5.50
CA VAL A 131 -8.24 6.51 -6.50
C VAL A 131 -8.37 7.38 -7.73
N ASN A 132 -7.36 8.20 -7.99
CA ASN A 132 -7.37 9.14 -9.12
C ASN A 132 -6.92 8.48 -10.41
N LYS A 133 -5.84 7.71 -10.34
CA LYS A 133 -5.13 7.23 -11.52
C LYS A 133 -4.44 5.92 -11.26
N ILE A 134 -4.50 5.02 -12.24
CA ILE A 134 -3.65 3.83 -12.32
C ILE A 134 -2.35 4.27 -12.99
N LEU A 135 -1.23 4.06 -12.33
CA LEU A 135 0.09 4.41 -12.84
C LEU A 135 0.57 3.33 -13.81
N ASP A 136 1.13 3.75 -14.93
CA ASP A 136 1.97 2.86 -15.73
C ASP A 136 3.39 2.73 -15.13
N GLU A 137 4.19 1.83 -15.69
CA GLU A 137 5.53 1.54 -15.18
C GLU A 137 6.51 2.71 -15.36
N ASN A 138 6.34 3.51 -16.41
CA ASN A 138 7.21 4.65 -16.68
C ASN A 138 6.91 5.77 -15.70
N GLU A 139 5.62 6.07 -15.47
CA GLU A 139 5.17 7.04 -14.49
C GLU A 139 5.64 6.66 -13.08
N ARG A 140 5.51 5.37 -12.71
CA ARG A 140 6.01 4.86 -11.44
C ARG A 140 7.51 5.12 -11.29
N LYS A 141 8.30 4.79 -12.31
CA LYS A 141 9.77 4.96 -12.26
C LYS A 141 10.16 6.43 -12.17
N GLN A 142 9.47 7.32 -12.88
CA GLN A 142 9.70 8.76 -12.79
C GLN A 142 9.45 9.29 -11.38
N ILE A 143 8.38 8.83 -10.71
CA ILE A 143 8.11 9.19 -9.31
C ILE A 143 9.23 8.69 -8.40
N LEU A 144 9.67 7.43 -8.55
CA LEU A 144 10.75 6.88 -7.73
C LEU A 144 12.08 7.62 -7.95
N GLU A 145 12.39 8.00 -9.18
CA GLU A 145 13.58 8.78 -9.52
C GLU A 145 13.52 10.20 -8.93
N ALA A 146 12.37 10.86 -9.02
CA ALA A 146 12.15 12.18 -8.43
C ALA A 146 12.33 12.18 -6.89
N GLU A 147 11.95 11.08 -6.23
CA GLU A 147 12.13 10.86 -4.80
C GLU A 147 13.53 10.33 -4.44
N GLY A 148 14.41 10.11 -5.43
CA GLY A 148 15.75 9.56 -5.22
C GLY A 148 15.77 8.11 -4.70
N PHE A 149 14.68 7.37 -4.90
CA PHE A 149 14.49 6.03 -4.35
C PHE A 149 14.99 4.94 -5.31
N ASN A 150 16.02 4.18 -4.88
CA ASN A 150 16.56 3.06 -5.64
C ASN A 150 15.87 1.74 -5.26
N GLU A 151 14.75 1.43 -5.92
CA GLU A 151 13.96 0.20 -5.68
C GLU A 151 14.77 -1.08 -5.88
N ALA A 152 15.68 -1.14 -6.86
CA ALA A 152 16.49 -2.32 -7.12
C ALA A 152 17.44 -2.65 -5.96
N LYS A 153 18.08 -1.61 -5.39
CA LYS A 153 18.94 -1.75 -4.21
C LYS A 153 18.13 -2.23 -3.00
N GLU A 154 16.96 -1.64 -2.77
CA GLU A 154 16.07 -2.03 -1.66
C GLU A 154 15.47 -3.43 -1.83
N PHE A 155 15.32 -3.90 -3.07
CA PHE A 155 14.82 -5.24 -3.37
C PHE A 155 15.86 -6.35 -3.15
N GLU A 156 17.15 -6.06 -3.29
CA GLU A 156 18.23 -7.05 -3.27
C GLU A 156 18.23 -7.99 -2.05
N PRO A 157 18.06 -7.50 -0.79
CA PRO A 157 17.99 -8.38 0.37
C PRO A 157 16.83 -9.39 0.30
N TYR A 158 15.68 -8.97 -0.23
CA TYR A 158 14.50 -9.85 -0.39
C TYR A 158 14.74 -10.89 -1.48
N LYS A 159 15.36 -10.48 -2.59
CA LYS A 159 15.73 -11.39 -3.68
C LYS A 159 16.68 -12.48 -3.20
N LEU A 160 17.75 -12.11 -2.49
CA LEU A 160 18.71 -13.06 -1.92
C LEU A 160 18.04 -14.05 -0.95
N ALA A 161 17.14 -13.55 -0.10
CA ALA A 161 16.38 -14.40 0.81
C ALA A 161 15.46 -15.40 0.08
N MET A 162 14.78 -14.96 -0.99
CA MET A 162 13.94 -15.84 -1.83
C MET A 162 14.78 -16.92 -2.52
N MET A 163 15.91 -16.53 -3.14
CA MET A 163 16.81 -17.48 -3.80
C MET A 163 17.36 -18.53 -2.83
N LYS A 164 17.72 -18.11 -1.60
CA LYS A 164 18.17 -19.04 -0.55
C LYS A 164 17.09 -20.05 -0.15
N ARG A 165 15.82 -19.62 -0.08
CA ARG A 165 14.68 -20.51 0.21
C ARG A 165 14.44 -21.50 -0.93
N MET A 166 14.50 -21.05 -2.18
CA MET A 166 14.37 -21.92 -3.36
C MET A 166 15.45 -23.00 -3.38
N LYS A 167 16.71 -22.67 -3.06
CA LYS A 167 17.82 -23.64 -2.99
C LYS A 167 17.69 -24.66 -1.85
N LYS A 168 16.95 -24.35 -0.77
CA LYS A 168 16.77 -25.24 0.38
C LYS A 168 15.58 -26.20 0.24
N GLY A 169 14.65 -25.90 -0.66
CA GLY A 169 13.47 -26.73 -0.93
C GLY A 169 13.58 -27.53 -2.23
N ALA A 170 14.74 -27.49 -2.90
CA ALA A 170 15.06 -28.24 -4.11
C ALA A 170 16.01 -29.40 -3.79
#